data_AF-A0A0C1Y3W7-F1
#
_entry.id   AF-A0A0C1Y3W7-F1
#
_cell.length_a   1.000
_cell.length_b   1.000
_cell.length_c   1.000
_cell.angle_alpha   90.00
_cell.angle_beta   90.00
_cell.angle_gamma   90.00
#
_symmetry.space_group_name_H-M   'P 1'
#
loop_
_entity.id
_entity.type
_entity.pdbx_description
1 polymer ?
#
loop_
_entity_poly.entity_id
_entity_poly.type
_entity_poly.pdbx_seq_one_letter_code
_entity_poly.pdbx_strand_id
1 'polypeptide(L)' 'MYWSLAGDESERRAAYRELVKAPMDTQLLDVIRNATNKGWVLGQGHFQEKIARLAERRAMPLPKGRPKRTAAG' A
#
# COMPACT_ATOMS: atom_id res chain seq x y z
N MET A 1 -0.24 3.49 -21.57
CA MET A 1 -1.07 3.11 -20.41
C MET A 1 -2.06 4.25 -20.11
N TYR A 2 -3.31 3.93 -19.76
CA TYR A 2 -4.54 4.73 -19.96
C TYR A 2 -4.82 5.14 -21.41
N TRP A 3 -4.01 6.03 -22.02
CA TRP A 3 -4.20 6.51 -23.40
C TRP A 3 -4.12 5.41 -24.46
N SER A 4 -3.48 4.29 -24.13
CA SER A 4 -3.40 3.11 -24.98
C SER A 4 -4.59 2.14 -24.86
N LEU A 5 -5.56 2.42 -23.97
CA LEU A 5 -6.70 1.53 -23.74
C LEU A 5 -7.78 1.67 -24.82
N ALA A 6 -7.98 2.88 -25.35
CA ALA A 6 -8.79 3.16 -26.53
C ALA A 6 -8.53 4.60 -27.01
N GLY A 7 -8.82 4.87 -28.29
CA GLY A 7 -8.77 6.21 -28.87
C GLY A 7 -9.92 7.09 -28.39
N ASP A 8 -11.14 6.54 -28.36
CA ASP A 8 -12.32 7.22 -27.85
C ASP A 8 -12.30 7.34 -26.31
N GLU A 9 -12.83 8.45 -25.79
CA GLU A 9 -12.84 8.70 -24.35
C GLU A 9 -13.82 7.81 -23.58
N SER A 10 -15.00 7.56 -24.12
CA SER A 10 -16.01 6.70 -23.50
C SER A 10 -15.49 5.26 -23.42
N GLU A 11 -14.96 4.76 -24.52
CA GLU A 11 -14.37 3.42 -24.61
C GLU A 11 -13.15 3.29 -23.68
N ARG A 12 -12.28 4.30 -23.64
CA ARG A 12 -11.10 4.29 -22.77
C ARG A 12 -11.49 4.24 -21.29
N ARG A 13 -12.50 5.02 -20.89
CA ARG A 13 -13.05 4.99 -19.52
C ARG A 13 -13.69 3.63 -19.20
N ALA A 14 -14.40 3.03 -20.15
CA ALA A 14 -14.99 1.70 -19.99
C ALA A 14 -13.90 0.64 -19.80
N ALA A 15 -12.90 0.59 -20.69
CA ALA A 15 -11.77 -0.32 -20.60
C ALA A 15 -10.98 -0.16 -19.29
N TYR A 16 -10.77 1.09 -18.84
CA TYR A 16 -10.12 1.35 -17.56
C TYR A 16 -10.92 0.81 -16.37
N ARG A 17 -12.25 0.95 -16.37
CA ARG A 17 -13.11 0.38 -15.32
C ARG A 17 -13.01 -1.15 -15.27
N GLU A 18 -12.97 -1.83 -16.42
CA GLU A 18 -12.84 -3.29 -16.47
C GLU A 18 -11.56 -3.78 -15.77
N LEU A 19 -10.44 -3.06 -15.89
CA LEU A 19 -9.19 -3.41 -15.22
C LEU A 19 -9.28 -3.43 -13.69
N VAL A 20 -10.23 -2.69 -13.12
CA VAL A 20 -10.39 -2.51 -11.66
C VAL A 20 -11.61 -3.26 -11.12
N LYS A 21 -12.43 -3.88 -11.98
CA LYS A 21 -13.60 -4.65 -11.56
C LYS A 21 -13.25 -6.00 -10.92
N ALA A 22 -12.06 -6.53 -11.20
CA ALA A 22 -11.63 -7.79 -10.60
C ALA A 22 -11.58 -7.67 -9.06
N PRO A 23 -12.09 -8.67 -8.31
CA PRO A 23 -11.95 -8.68 -6.86
C PRO A 23 -10.47 -8.61 -6.48
N MET A 24 -10.10 -7.55 -5.75
CA MET A 24 -8.76 -7.46 -5.17
C MET A 24 -8.72 -8.24 -3.87
N ASP A 25 -7.56 -8.85 -3.61
CA ASP A 25 -7.26 -9.46 -2.32
C ASP A 25 -7.51 -8.45 -1.19
N THR A 26 -8.24 -8.89 -0.17
CA THR A 26 -8.63 -8.07 0.98
C THR A 26 -7.40 -7.61 1.76
N GLN A 27 -6.34 -8.43 1.83
CA GLN A 27 -5.11 -8.05 2.51
C GLN A 27 -4.42 -6.91 1.76
N LEU A 28 -4.33 -6.99 0.43
CA LEU A 28 -3.81 -5.91 -0.41
C LEU A 28 -4.64 -4.62 -0.26
N LEU A 29 -5.97 -4.70 -0.26
CA LEU A 29 -6.83 -3.54 -0.04
C LEU A 29 -6.58 -2.88 1.31
N ASP A 30 -6.39 -3.66 2.37
CA ASP A 30 -6.09 -3.12 3.69
C ASP A 30 -4.70 -2.47 3.76
N VAL A 31 -3.71 -3.01 3.05
CA VAL A 31 -2.39 -2.37 2.92
C VAL A 31 -2.53 -1.01 2.23
N ILE A 32 -3.27 -0.93 1.12
CA ILE A 32 -3.53 0.33 0.40
C ILE A 32 -4.26 1.32 1.31
N ARG A 33 -5.34 0.91 1.98
CA ARG A 33 -6.10 1.77 2.90
C ARG A 33 -5.26 2.30 4.04
N ASN A 34 -4.42 1.46 4.65
CA ASN A 34 -3.54 1.89 5.73
C ASN A 34 -2.50 2.90 5.24
N ALA A 35 -1.91 2.68 4.06
CA ALA A 35 -0.97 3.61 3.46
C ALA A 35 -1.63 4.98 3.20
N THR A 36 -2.77 4.97 2.50
CA THR A 36 -3.50 6.19 2.13
C THR A 36 -4.03 6.97 3.33
N ASN A 37 -4.71 6.29 4.26
CA ASN A 37 -5.42 6.99 5.35
C ASN A 37 -4.52 7.38 6.52
N LYS A 38 -3.39 6.69 6.71
CA LYS A 38 -2.50 6.94 7.86
C LYS A 38 -1.19 7.62 7.46
N GLY A 39 -0.93 7.81 6.16
CA GLY A 39 0.33 8.37 5.67
C GLY A 39 1.50 7.38 5.73
N TRP A 40 1.20 6.08 5.80
CA TRP A 40 2.20 5.01 5.80
C TRP A 40 2.65 4.71 4.37
N VAL A 41 3.82 4.12 4.25
CA VAL A 41 4.37 3.80 2.94
C VAL A 41 3.71 2.54 2.40
N LEU A 42 3.22 2.62 1.16
CA LEU A 42 2.74 1.47 0.42
C LEU A 42 3.92 0.56 0.06
N GLY A 43 3.89 -0.70 0.50
CA GLY A 43 4.97 -1.66 0.26
C GLY A 43 5.22 -2.55 1.48
N GLN A 44 6.28 -3.36 1.42
CA GLN A 44 6.64 -4.31 2.49
C GLN A 44 7.90 -3.88 3.26
N GLY A 45 8.19 -4.56 4.37
CA GLY A 45 9.13 -4.16 5.41
C GLY A 45 10.43 -3.49 4.94
N HIS A 46 11.21 -4.15 4.07
CA HIS A 46 12.49 -3.60 3.61
C HIS A 46 12.34 -2.24 2.90
N PHE A 47 11.28 -2.07 2.11
CA PHE A 47 11.00 -0.83 1.40
C PHE A 47 10.53 0.25 2.37
N GLN A 48 9.64 -0.10 3.29
CA GLN A 48 9.15 0.83 4.30
C GLN A 48 10.27 1.33 5.23
N GLU A 49 11.20 0.46 5.61
CA GLU A 49 12.38 0.83 6.41
C GLU A 49 13.33 1.75 5.64
N LYS A 50 13.51 1.50 4.34
CA LYS A 50 14.30 2.37 3.47
C LYS A 50 13.68 3.75 3.38
N ILE A 51 12.37 3.85 3.15
CA ILE A 51 11.69 5.14 3.07
C ILE A 51 11.67 5.84 4.44
N ALA A 52 11.51 5.12 5.55
CA ALA A 52 11.59 5.71 6.88
C ALA A 52 12.93 6.41 7.13
N ARG A 53 14.04 5.77 6.72
CA ARG A 53 15.39 6.33 6.80
C ARG A 53 15.57 7.55 5.90
N LEU A 54 15.11 7.48 4.64
CA LEU A 54 15.26 8.57 3.68
C LEU A 54 14.38 9.78 3.98
N ALA A 55 13.17 9.55 4.51
CA ALA A 55 12.21 10.61 4.81
C ALA A 55 12.33 11.12 6.26
N GLU A 56 13.29 10.60 7.03
CA GLU A 56 13.54 10.93 8.45
C GLU A 56 12.26 10.91 9.31
N ARG A 57 11.32 10.04 8.94
CA ARG A 57 10.03 9.92 9.61
C ARG A 57 9.60 8.48 9.70
N ARG A 58 8.68 8.23 10.62
CA ARG A 58 8.01 6.94 10.71
C ARG A 58 7.17 6.68 9.46
N ALA A 59 7.44 5.53 8.83
CA ALA A 59 6.77 5.10 7.60
C ALA A 59 5.84 3.88 7.80
N MET A 60 5.79 3.32 9.02
CA MET A 60 5.03 2.12 9.36
C MET A 60 4.59 2.11 10.84
N PRO A 61 3.51 1.38 11.20
CA PRO A 61 3.13 1.20 12.59
C PRO A 61 4.18 0.39 13.35
N LEU A 62 4.19 0.53 14.68
CA LEU A 62 5.06 -0.25 15.56
C LEU A 62 4.33 -1.57 15.81
N PRO A 63 5.06 -2.67 16.03
CA PRO A 63 4.46 -3.91 16.49
C PRO A 63 3.53 -3.64 17.67
N LYS A 64 2.27 -4.06 17.57
CA LYS A 64 1.31 -3.91 18.67
C LYS A 64 1.67 -4.90 19.78
N GLY A 65 1.81 -4.40 21.01
CA GLY A 65 2.03 -5.20 22.21
C GLY A 65 3.31 -4.83 22.96
N ARG A 66 3.34 -5.13 24.27
CA ARG A 66 4.56 -5.03 25.07
C ARG A 66 5.55 -6.10 24.57
N PRO A 67 6.85 -5.77 24.39
CA PRO A 67 7.86 -6.78 24.14
C PRO A 67 7.78 -7.87 25.21
N LYS A 68 7.78 -9.15 24.81
CA LYS A 68 7.87 -10.26 25.79
C LYS A 68 9.13 -10.01 26.62
N ARG A 69 9.03 -10.02 27.96
CA ARG A 69 10.21 -9.99 28.84
C ARG A 69 11.09 -11.17 28.44
N THR A 70 12.23 -10.92 27.82
CA THR A 70 13.33 -11.87 27.82
C THR A 70 13.79 -11.95 29.27
N ALA A 71 13.75 -13.16 29.85
CA ALA A 71 14.40 -13.40 31.12
C ALA A 71 15.88 -13.07 30.94
N ALA A 72 16.34 -11.99 31.56
CA ALA A 72 17.75 -11.77 31.76
C ALA A 72 18.22 -12.85 32.74
N GLY A 73 19.16 -13.68 32.27
CA GLY A 73 20.00 -14.49 33.16
C GLY A 73 20.99 -13.61 33.91
#